data_AF-A0A972P5T9-F1
#
_entry.id   AF-A0A972P5T9-F1
#
_cell.length_a   1.000
_cell.length_b   1.000
_cell.length_c   1.000
_cell.angle_alpha   90.00
_cell.angle_beta   90.00
_cell.angle_gamma   90.00
#
_symmetry.space_group_name_H-M   'P 1'
#
loop_
_entity.id
_entity.type
_entity.pdbx_description
1 polymer ?
#
loop_
_entity_poly.entity_id
_entity_poly.type
_entity_poly.pdbx_seq_one_letter_code
_entity_poly.pdbx_strand_id
1 'polypeptide(L)'
;MADDREKVKVLLPPEGDSEDVFFKENDRKLIMALREKAAKEADAKYREDHKGHCFRCGTKSLAEIKRGGVTIDVCINKGCGAVHLDPGELEACELELKKQDGGFSKITGALSSLFK
;
A
#
# COMPACT_ATOMS: atom_id res chain seq x y z
N MET A 1 73.00 -2.38 15.98
CA MET A 1 72.29 -2.03 17.22
C MET A 1 70.85 -1.73 16.84
N ALA A 2 69.94 -2.68 17.02
CA ALA A 2 68.52 -2.53 16.71
C ALA A 2 67.81 -2.01 17.98
N ASP A 3 67.07 -0.90 17.84
CA ASP A 3 66.33 -0.24 18.91
C ASP A 3 64.95 -0.94 19.03
N ASP A 4 64.88 -1.94 19.91
CA ASP A 4 63.65 -2.65 20.27
C ASP A 4 62.83 -1.81 21.26
N ARG A 5 61.99 -0.90 20.75
CA ARG A 5 60.91 -0.28 21.54
C ARG A 5 59.61 -1.03 21.30
N GLU A 6 59.28 -1.86 22.27
CA GLU A 6 58.02 -2.60 22.34
C GLU A 6 56.83 -1.62 22.36
N LYS A 7 55.99 -1.69 21.34
CA LYS A 7 54.82 -0.80 21.19
C LYS A 7 53.70 -1.30 22.10
N VAL A 8 53.57 -0.68 23.27
CA VAL A 8 52.43 -0.90 24.17
C VAL A 8 51.16 -0.29 23.56
N LYS A 9 50.17 -1.14 23.24
CA LYS A 9 48.84 -0.69 22.80
C LYS A 9 48.03 -0.29 24.03
N VAL A 10 47.78 1.01 24.20
CA VAL A 10 46.89 1.53 25.24
C VAL A 10 45.48 1.64 24.66
N LEU A 11 44.53 0.90 25.22
CA LEU A 11 43.11 1.07 24.92
C LEU A 11 42.62 2.28 25.73
N LEU A 12 42.37 3.40 25.06
CA LEU A 12 41.75 4.56 25.68
C LEU A 12 40.32 4.19 26.10
N PRO A 13 39.90 4.52 27.34
CA PRO A 13 38.52 4.34 27.76
C PRO A 13 37.59 5.19 26.86
N PRO A 14 36.35 4.77 26.62
CA PRO A 14 35.41 5.55 25.82
C PRO A 14 35.27 6.95 26.41
N GLU A 15 35.41 7.99 25.59
CA GLU A 15 35.34 9.38 26.03
C GLU A 15 33.90 9.73 26.48
N GLY A 16 33.73 10.01 27.78
CA GLY A 16 32.49 10.47 28.42
C GLY A 16 32.17 9.74 29.72
N ASP A 17 31.60 10.44 30.70
CA ASP A 17 31.08 9.82 31.92
C ASP A 17 30.06 8.74 31.52
N SER A 18 30.08 7.57 32.18
CA SER A 18 29.27 6.41 31.80
C SER A 18 27.77 6.70 31.69
N GLU A 19 27.31 7.73 32.41
CA GLU A 19 25.95 8.24 32.38
C GLU A 19 25.63 8.95 31.06
N ASP A 20 26.55 9.76 30.51
CA ASP A 20 26.33 10.49 29.26
C ASP A 20 26.15 9.56 28.06
N VAL A 21 26.89 8.45 28.04
CA VAL A 21 26.75 7.43 26.98
C VAL A 21 25.39 6.74 27.11
N PHE A 22 24.97 6.41 28.34
CA PHE A 22 23.68 5.80 28.61
C PHE A 22 22.50 6.71 28.20
N PHE A 23 22.56 7.99 28.55
CA PHE A 23 21.52 8.95 28.16
C PHE A 23 21.47 9.18 26.66
N LYS A 24 22.63 9.30 25.97
CA LYS A 24 22.68 9.41 24.51
C LYS A 24 22.07 8.20 23.79
N GLU A 25 22.31 7.00 24.27
CA GLU A 25 21.70 5.80 23.71
C GLU A 25 20.18 5.76 23.94
N ASN A 26 19.73 6.15 25.12
CA ASN A 26 18.31 6.16 25.46
C ASN A 26 17.55 7.22 24.65
N ASP A 27 18.12 8.41 24.51
CA ASP A 27 17.59 9.49 23.68
C ASP A 27 17.51 9.08 22.22
N ARG A 28 18.54 8.38 21.70
CA ARG A 28 18.51 7.85 20.33
C ARG A 28 17.37 6.85 20.13
N LYS A 29 17.16 5.94 21.08
CA LYS A 29 16.03 4.97 21.05
C LYS A 29 14.69 5.70 21.09
N LEU A 30 14.56 6.70 21.95
CA LEU A 30 13.34 7.51 22.07
C LEU A 30 13.04 8.26 20.77
N ILE A 31 14.05 8.91 20.17
CA ILE A 31 13.92 9.62 18.89
C ILE A 31 13.50 8.66 17.77
N MET A 32 14.09 7.47 17.70
CA MET A 32 13.70 6.46 16.71
C MET A 32 12.26 6.00 16.90
N ALA A 33 11.84 5.72 18.14
CA ALA A 33 10.47 5.33 18.46
C ALA A 33 9.46 6.45 18.14
N LEU A 34 9.80 7.71 18.41
CA LEU A 34 8.96 8.86 18.08
C LEU A 34 8.81 9.03 16.56
N ARG A 35 9.88 8.86 15.79
CA ARG A 35 9.82 8.90 14.32
C ARG A 35 8.95 7.78 13.76
N GLU A 36 9.08 6.56 14.28
CA GLU A 36 8.27 5.43 13.85
C GLU A 36 6.78 5.65 14.15
N LYS A 37 6.46 6.18 15.34
CA LYS A 37 5.09 6.55 15.70
C LYS A 37 4.55 7.65 14.78
N ALA A 38 5.32 8.70 14.53
CA ALA A 38 4.93 9.78 13.63
C ALA A 38 4.67 9.29 12.19
N ALA A 39 5.51 8.37 11.68
CA ALA A 39 5.30 7.76 10.36
C ALA A 39 4.01 6.93 10.32
N LYS A 40 3.76 6.08 11.33
CA LYS A 40 2.53 5.29 11.41
C LYS A 40 1.27 6.17 11.50
N GLU A 41 1.33 7.25 12.28
CA GLU A 41 0.23 8.21 12.40
C GLU A 41 -0.01 8.97 11.10
N ALA A 42 1.04 9.38 10.39
CA ALA A 42 0.92 10.04 9.09
C ALA A 42 0.30 9.10 8.04
N ASP A 43 0.75 7.85 7.98
CA ASP A 43 0.20 6.85 7.05
C ASP A 43 -1.26 6.50 7.38
N ALA A 44 -1.62 6.48 8.67
CA ALA A 44 -3.00 6.26 9.09
C ALA A 44 -3.90 7.41 8.68
N LYS A 45 -3.47 8.66 8.92
CA LYS A 45 -4.20 9.87 8.50
C LYS A 45 -4.35 9.94 6.99
N TYR A 46 -3.27 9.68 6.24
CA TYR A 46 -3.32 9.63 4.78
C TYR A 46 -4.34 8.59 4.28
N ARG A 47 -4.35 7.39 4.86
CA ARG A 47 -5.32 6.34 4.52
C ARG A 47 -6.76 6.74 4.84
N GLU A 48 -7.02 7.37 5.99
CA GLU A 48 -8.36 7.87 6.31
C GLU A 48 -8.80 8.98 5.35
N ASP A 49 -7.91 9.94 5.08
CA ASP A 49 -8.21 11.08 4.21
C ASP A 49 -8.53 10.63 2.78
N HIS A 50 -7.92 9.55 2.28
CA HIS A 50 -8.16 9.06 0.92
C HIS A 50 -9.23 7.96 0.88
N LYS A 51 -9.75 7.52 2.02
CA LYS A 51 -10.81 6.51 2.08
C LYS A 51 -12.08 7.06 1.42
N GLY A 52 -12.63 6.33 0.46
CA GLY A 52 -13.86 6.71 -0.24
C GLY A 52 -13.75 7.96 -1.13
N HIS A 53 -12.53 8.38 -1.49
CA HIS A 53 -12.32 9.44 -2.49
C HIS A 53 -12.12 8.86 -3.89
N CYS A 54 -12.85 9.39 -4.86
CA CYS A 54 -12.66 9.00 -6.25
C CYS A 54 -11.27 9.48 -6.72
N PHE A 55 -10.45 8.59 -7.28
CA PHE A 55 -9.09 8.91 -7.73
C PHE A 55 -9.09 9.90 -8.89
N ARG A 56 -10.20 9.95 -9.63
CA ARG A 56 -10.34 10.81 -10.81
C ARG A 56 -10.80 12.23 -10.47
N CYS A 57 -11.81 12.39 -9.60
CA CYS A 57 -12.38 13.71 -9.29
C CYS A 57 -12.12 14.19 -7.85
N GLY A 58 -11.47 13.38 -7.01
CA GLY A 58 -11.10 13.75 -5.65
C GLY A 58 -12.28 14.02 -4.71
N THR A 59 -13.50 13.60 -5.06
CA THR A 59 -14.69 13.81 -4.22
C THR A 59 -15.06 12.54 -3.46
N LYS A 60 -15.61 12.72 -2.24
CA LYS A 60 -16.20 11.66 -1.39
C LYS A 60 -17.53 11.18 -1.96
N SER A 61 -17.48 10.59 -3.15
CA SER A 61 -18.68 10.25 -3.93
C SER A 61 -18.65 8.82 -4.46
N LEU A 62 -17.81 7.95 -3.88
CA LEU A 62 -17.81 6.51 -4.17
C LEU A 62 -19.00 5.85 -3.47
N ALA A 63 -19.75 5.07 -4.22
CA ALA A 63 -20.80 4.22 -3.71
C ALA A 63 -20.62 2.79 -4.18
N GLU A 64 -20.80 1.87 -3.25
CA GLU A 64 -20.74 0.44 -3.51
C GLU A 64 -22.05 0.01 -4.21
N ILE A 65 -21.91 -0.55 -5.42
CA ILE A 65 -23.02 -1.07 -6.21
C ILE A 65 -22.82 -2.58 -6.36
N LYS A 66 -23.84 -3.35 -5.95
CA LYS A 66 -23.87 -4.80 -6.14
C LYS A 66 -24.48 -5.14 -7.50
N ARG A 67 -23.71 -5.81 -8.36
CA ARG A 67 -24.16 -6.33 -9.66
C ARG A 67 -23.92 -7.84 -9.69
N GLY A 68 -24.98 -8.62 -9.44
CA GLY A 68 -24.89 -10.08 -9.37
C GLY A 68 -24.06 -10.54 -8.17
N GLY A 69 -22.99 -11.30 -8.44
CA GLY A 69 -22.05 -11.79 -7.42
C GLY A 69 -20.90 -10.83 -7.08
N VAL A 70 -20.84 -9.64 -7.69
CA VAL A 70 -19.71 -8.72 -7.55
C VAL A 70 -20.16 -7.39 -6.93
N THR A 71 -19.43 -6.93 -5.92
CA THR A 71 -19.46 -5.56 -5.39
C THR A 71 -18.48 -4.71 -6.20
N ILE A 72 -18.90 -3.51 -6.60
CA ILE A 72 -18.04 -2.60 -7.35
C ILE A 72 -18.26 -1.19 -6.80
N ASP A 73 -17.19 -0.44 -6.61
CA ASP A 73 -17.26 0.95 -6.19
C ASP A 73 -17.37 1.90 -7.39
N VAL A 74 -18.43 2.72 -7.43
CA VAL A 74 -18.69 3.66 -8.53
C VAL A 74 -18.82 5.08 -8.01
N CYS A 75 -18.13 6.01 -8.66
CA CYS A 75 -18.26 7.44 -8.38
C CYS A 75 -19.56 7.99 -8.97
N ILE A 76 -20.47 8.48 -8.11
CA ILE A 76 -21.78 9.04 -8.50
C ILE A 76 -21.67 10.52 -8.93
N ASN A 77 -20.47 11.12 -8.88
CA ASN A 77 -20.30 12.52 -9.23
C ASN A 77 -20.64 12.76 -10.72
N LYS A 78 -21.42 13.82 -11.00
CA LYS A 78 -21.88 14.17 -12.35
C LYS A 78 -20.67 14.45 -13.25
N GLY A 79 -20.44 13.58 -14.23
CA GLY A 79 -19.35 13.70 -15.20
C GLY A 79 -18.08 12.89 -14.88
N CYS A 80 -18.01 12.19 -13.74
CA CYS A 80 -16.87 11.34 -13.41
C CYS A 80 -17.11 9.87 -13.79
N GLY A 81 -18.14 9.25 -13.19
CA GLY A 81 -18.52 7.85 -13.43
C GLY A 81 -17.38 6.84 -13.25
N ALA A 82 -16.31 7.20 -12.53
CA ALA A 82 -15.15 6.32 -12.36
C ALA A 82 -15.56 5.07 -11.59
N VAL A 83 -15.15 3.92 -12.11
CA VAL A 83 -15.33 2.62 -11.48
C VAL A 83 -14.00 2.25 -10.85
N HIS A 84 -14.01 1.97 -9.56
CA HIS A 84 -12.87 1.48 -8.81
C HIS A 84 -13.07 -0.02 -8.58
N LEU A 85 -12.06 -0.80 -8.91
CA LEU A 85 -12.06 -2.24 -8.76
C LEU A 85 -10.80 -2.61 -7.98
N ASP A 86 -11.00 -3.21 -6.81
CA ASP A 86 -9.90 -3.82 -6.07
C ASP A 86 -9.50 -5.17 -6.69
N PRO A 87 -8.28 -5.68 -6.45
CA PRO A 87 -7.83 -6.96 -7.02
C PRO A 87 -8.81 -8.13 -6.77
N GLY A 88 -9.41 -8.20 -5.57
CA GLY A 88 -10.42 -9.23 -5.25
C GLY A 88 -11.75 -9.06 -5.98
N GLU A 89 -12.15 -7.82 -6.30
CA GLU A 89 -13.36 -7.55 -7.09
C GLU A 89 -13.13 -7.88 -8.57
N LEU A 90 -11.92 -7.65 -9.08
CA LEU A 90 -11.52 -8.02 -10.43
C LEU A 90 -11.54 -9.54 -10.62
N GLU A 91 -10.97 -10.29 -9.67
CA GLU A 91 -11.02 -11.76 -9.67
C GLU A 91 -12.47 -12.28 -9.64
N ALA A 92 -13.35 -11.64 -8.87
CA ALA A 92 -14.77 -11.98 -8.85
C ALA A 92 -15.45 -11.71 -10.20
N CYS A 93 -15.10 -10.61 -10.88
CA CYS A 93 -15.57 -10.33 -12.24
C CYS A 93 -15.11 -11.41 -13.23
N GLU A 94 -13.84 -11.81 -13.19
CA GLU A 94 -13.30 -12.85 -14.07
C GLU A 94 -14.00 -14.21 -13.86
N LEU A 95 -14.32 -14.54 -12.61
CA LEU A 95 -14.98 -15.79 -12.26
C LEU A 95 -16.44 -15.81 -12.77
N GLU A 96 -17.15 -14.68 -12.67
CA GLU A 96 -18.49 -14.53 -13.24
C GLU A 96 -18.48 -14.53 -14.78
N LEU A 97 -17.48 -13.92 -15.42
CA LEU A 97 -17.34 -13.94 -16.89
C LEU A 97 -17.09 -15.36 -17.41
N LYS A 98 -16.23 -16.14 -16.75
CA LYS A 98 -15.98 -17.55 -17.10
C LYS A 98 -17.25 -18.42 -17.01
N LYS A 99 -18.21 -18.07 -16.14
CA LYS A 99 -19.52 -18.75 -16.10
C LYS A 99 -20.40 -18.39 -17.30
N GLN A 100 -20.27 -17.17 -17.83
CA GLN A 100 -21.07 -16.66 -18.96
C GLN A 100 -20.49 -16.99 -20.35
N ASP A 101 -19.20 -17.31 -20.47
CA ASP A 101 -18.52 -17.65 -21.73
C ASP A 101 -19.12 -18.89 -22.45
N GLY A 102 -19.92 -19.69 -21.76
CA GLY A 102 -20.73 -20.75 -22.37
C GLY A 102 -21.89 -20.26 -23.25
N GLY A 103 -22.28 -18.99 -23.14
CA GLY A 103 -23.40 -18.37 -23.87
C GLY A 103 -22.98 -17.36 -24.94
N PHE A 104 -22.00 -16.50 -24.67
CA PHE A 104 -21.57 -15.46 -25.61
C PHE A 104 -20.85 -16.04 -26.85
N SER A 105 -20.04 -17.09 -26.68
CA SER A 105 -19.36 -17.79 -27.79
C SER A 105 -20.33 -18.47 -28.76
N LYS A 106 -21.51 -18.88 -28.29
CA LYS A 106 -22.54 -19.51 -29.12
C LYS A 106 -23.28 -18.50 -29.99
N ILE A 107 -23.49 -17.28 -29.50
CA ILE A 107 -24.18 -16.22 -30.24
C ILE A 107 -23.29 -15.65 -31.36
N THR A 108 -22.00 -15.45 -31.09
CA THR A 108 -21.04 -15.03 -32.12
C THR A 108 -20.83 -16.11 -33.19
N GLY A 109 -20.76 -17.38 -32.78
CA GLY A 109 -20.75 -18.53 -33.69
C GLY A 109 -21.98 -18.59 -34.60
N ALA A 110 -23.18 -18.46 -34.03
CA ALA A 110 -24.43 -18.50 -34.78
C ALA A 110 -24.55 -17.34 -35.80
N LEU A 111 -24.16 -16.12 -35.44
CA LEU A 111 -24.15 -14.98 -36.36
C LEU A 111 -23.17 -15.16 -37.52
N SER A 112 -21.98 -15.71 -37.28
CA SER A 112 -21.01 -15.99 -38.36
C SER A 112 -21.50 -17.03 -39.38
N SER A 113 -22.38 -17.94 -38.97
CA SER A 113 -22.98 -18.95 -39.87
C SER A 113 -24.13 -18.41 -40.72
N LEU A 114 -24.75 -17.30 -40.32
CA LEU A 114 -25.82 -16.62 -41.06
C LEU A 114 -25.29 -15.60 -42.08
N PHE A 115 -24.05 -15.16 -41.94
CA PHE A 115 -23.37 -14.24 -42.86
C PHE A 115 -22.48 -14.95 -43.90
N LYS A 116 -22.68 -16.26 -44.12
CA LYS A 116 -21.96 -17.05 -45.13
C LYS A 116 -22.87 -17.51 -46.25
#